data_AF-A0A7V3KER6-F1
#
_entry.id   AF-A0A7V3KER6-F1
#
_cell.length_a   1.000
_cell.length_b   1.000
_cell.length_c   1.000
_cell.angle_alpha   90.00
_cell.angle_beta   90.00
_cell.angle_gamma   90.00
#
_symmetry.space_group_name_H-M   'P 1'
#
loop_
_entity.id
_entity.type
_entity.pdbx_description
1 polymer ?
#
loop_
_entity_poly.entity_id
_entity_poly.type
_entity_poly.pdbx_seq_one_letter_code
_entity_poly.pdbx_strand_id
1 'polypeptide(L)' 'MDVPNNWLQIAYQYGVGGVFFAVTLWLCFYQGGSKISNPEDRKSLIILLGGYFGYLIFNLAWAYLARF' A
#
# COMPACT_ATOMS: atom_id res chain seq x y z
N MET A 1 0.14 -19.72 -24.56
CA MET A 1 -0.72 -19.13 -23.50
C MET A 1 -0.32 -17.68 -23.42
N ASP A 2 -0.98 -16.82 -24.20
CA ASP A 2 -0.71 -15.39 -24.19
C ASP A 2 -1.10 -14.84 -22.83
N VAL A 3 -0.12 -14.48 -22.01
CA VAL A 3 -0.35 -13.83 -20.71
C VAL A 3 -1.01 -12.49 -21.02
N PRO A 4 -2.32 -12.32 -20.79
CA PRO A 4 -2.97 -11.02 -20.99
C PRO A 4 -2.25 -10.02 -20.10
N ASN A 5 -2.22 -8.75 -20.48
CA ASN A 5 -1.46 -7.67 -19.86
C ASN A 5 -1.63 -7.56 -18.31
N ASN A 6 -1.00 -8.46 -17.54
CA ASN A 6 -1.15 -8.62 -16.09
C ASN A 6 -0.73 -7.36 -15.34
N TRP A 7 0.11 -6.53 -15.97
CA TRP A 7 0.55 -5.25 -15.42
C TRP A 7 -0.59 -4.25 -15.27
N LEU A 8 -1.60 -4.28 -16.16
CA LEU A 8 -2.79 -3.42 -16.01
C LEU A 8 -3.64 -3.85 -14.83
N GLN A 9 -3.80 -5.16 -14.63
CA GLN A 9 -4.54 -5.72 -13.49
C GLN A 9 -3.81 -5.43 -12.16
N ILE A 10 -2.49 -5.61 -12.12
CA ILE A 10 -1.64 -5.26 -10.98
C ILE A 10 -1.76 -3.76 -10.68
N ALA A 11 -1.63 -2.90 -11.69
CA ALA A 11 -1.76 -1.45 -11.52
C ALA A 11 -3.14 -1.05 -11.00
N TYR A 12 -4.22 -1.68 -11.49
CA TYR A 12 -5.57 -1.45 -10.98
C TYR A 12 -5.71 -1.88 -9.52
N GLN A 13 -5.27 -3.10 -9.18
CA GLN A 13 -5.42 -3.66 -7.84
C GLN A 13 -4.65 -2.85 -6.79
N TYR A 14 -3.38 -2.53 -7.06
CA TYR A 14 -2.56 -1.73 -6.14
C TYR A 14 -2.91 -0.24 -6.18
N GLY A 15 -3.36 0.29 -7.32
CA GLY A 15 -3.83 1.66 -7.45
C GLY A 15 -5.08 1.91 -6.63
N VAL A 16 -6.14 1.12 -6.86
CA VAL A 16 -7.40 1.22 -6.09
C VAL A 16 -7.14 0.94 -4.61
N GLY A 17 -6.43 -0.15 -4.29
CA GLY A 17 -6.11 -0.48 -2.90
C GLY A 17 -5.28 0.59 -2.20
N GLY A 18 -4.33 1.21 -2.91
CA GLY A 18 -3.51 2.31 -2.41
C GLY A 18 -4.30 3.58 -2.13
N VAL A 19 -5.27 3.90 -2.99
CA VAL A 19 -6.20 5.02 -2.74
C VAL A 19 -7.01 4.78 -1.48
N PHE A 20 -7.61 3.60 -1.31
CA PHE A 20 -8.35 3.26 -0.09
C PHE A 20 -7.48 3.32 1.17
N PHE A 21 -6.26 2.81 1.09
CA PHE A 21 -5.30 2.87 2.19
C PHE A 21 -4.95 4.33 2.56
N ALA A 22 -4.65 5.17 1.57
CA ALA A 22 -4.34 6.59 1.78
C ALA A 22 -5.52 7.37 2.37
N VAL A 23 -6.73 7.16 1.86
CA VAL A 23 -7.97 7.77 2.39
C VAL A 23 -8.21 7.31 3.83
N THR A 24 -7.98 6.04 4.14
CA THR A 24 -8.14 5.51 5.50
C THR A 24 -7.17 6.18 6.48
N LEU A 25 -5.89 6.27 6.10
CA LEU A 25 -4.90 7.01 6.90
C LEU A 25 -5.34 8.46 7.07
N TRP A 26 -5.73 9.15 6.00
CA TRP A 26 -6.21 10.53 6.08
C TRP A 26 -7.39 10.65 7.07
N LEU A 27 -8.42 9.82 6.96
CA LEU A 27 -9.56 9.86 7.89
C LEU A 27 -9.13 9.68 9.35
N CYS A 28 -8.20 8.75 9.64
CA CYS A 28 -7.67 8.54 10.99
C CYS A 28 -6.97 9.79 11.55
N PHE A 29 -6.16 10.49 10.74
CA PHE A 29 -5.45 11.69 11.19
C PHE A 29 -6.32 12.96 11.18
N TYR A 30 -7.25 13.09 10.23
CA TYR A 30 -8.09 14.28 10.08
C TYR A 30 -9.19 14.36 11.14
N GLN A 31 -9.80 13.23 11.50
CA GLN A 31 -10.82 13.20 12.56
C GLN A 31 -10.21 13.26 13.98
N GLY A 32 -8.88 13.33 14.09
CA GLY A 32 -8.18 13.41 15.37
C GLY A 32 -8.08 12.10 16.13
N GLY A 33 -8.46 10.97 15.51
CA GLY A 33 -8.30 9.63 16.08
C GLY A 33 -6.83 9.19 16.20
N SER A 34 -5.95 9.81 15.41
CA SER A 34 -4.51 9.68 15.53
C SER A 34 -3.85 11.04 15.39
N LYS A 35 -2.84 11.33 16.21
CA LYS A 35 -2.10 12.60 16.19
C LYS A 35 -0.65 12.34 15.82
N ILE A 36 -0.16 13.00 14.77
CA ILE A 36 1.26 12.88 14.37
C ILE A 36 2.22 13.30 15.49
N SER A 37 1.78 14.18 16.39
CA SER A 37 2.54 14.60 17.57
C SER A 37 2.68 13.51 18.63
N ASN A 38 1.83 12.48 18.61
CA ASN A 38 1.91 11.35 19.54
C ASN A 38 2.93 10.33 19.00
N PRO A 39 3.99 9.99 19.78
CA PRO A 39 5.03 9.07 19.31
C PRO A 39 4.49 7.67 18.94
N GLU A 40 3.47 7.18 19.63
CA GLU A 40 2.89 5.86 19.35
C GLU A 40 2.08 5.83 18.03
N ASP A 41 1.33 6.90 17.74
CA ASP A 41 0.59 7.03 16.49
C ASP A 41 1.54 7.17 15.30
N ARG A 42 2.66 7.89 15.49
CA ARG A 42 3.72 8.02 14.48
C ARG A 42 4.41 6.68 14.22
N LYS A 43 4.68 5.89 15.26
CA LYS A 43 5.23 4.53 15.12
C LYS A 43 4.26 3.63 14.35
N SER A 44 2.98 3.67 14.69
CA SER A 44 1.93 2.94 13.98
C SER A 44 1.84 3.34 12.51
N LEU A 45 1.95 4.64 12.20
CA LEU A 45 1.99 5.15 10.82
C LEU A 45 3.19 4.59 10.04
N ILE A 46 4.38 4.61 10.64
CA ILE A 46 5.60 4.07 10.02
C ILE A 46 5.44 2.56 9.75
N ILE A 47 4.86 1.81 10.69
CA ILE A 47 4.60 0.38 10.54
C ILE A 47 3.59 0.13 9.41
N LEU A 48 2.50 0.90 9.36
CA LEU A 48 1.47 0.78 8.32
C LEU A 48 2.04 1.09 6.93
N LEU A 49 2.78 2.19 6.80
CA LEU A 49 3.43 2.56 5.54
C LEU A 49 4.47 1.51 5.15
N GLY A 50 5.32 1.09 6.08
CA GLY A 50 6.33 0.07 5.86
C GLY A 50 5.73 -1.27 5.43
N GLY A 51 4.64 -1.70 6.07
CA GLY A 51 3.91 -2.92 5.72
C GLY A 51 3.28 -2.84 4.34
N TYR A 52 2.61 -1.73 4.01
CA TYR A 52 2.01 -1.51 2.70
C TYR A 52 3.06 -1.50 1.59
N PHE A 53 4.10 -0.66 1.71
CA PHE A 53 5.14 -0.57 0.68
C PHE A 53 5.99 -1.83 0.61
N GLY A 54 6.30 -2.47 1.74
CA GLY A 54 7.04 -3.73 1.78
C GLY A 54 6.27 -4.84 1.06
N TYR A 55 4.97 -4.99 1.33
CA TYR A 55 4.11 -5.94 0.64
C TYR A 55 4.00 -5.64 -0.86
N LEU A 56 3.86 -4.37 -1.23
CA LEU A 56 3.76 -3.93 -2.62
C LEU A 56 5.05 -4.20 -3.40
N ILE A 57 6.21 -3.83 -2.85
CA ILE A 57 7.53 -4.10 -3.46
C ILE A 57 7.74 -5.61 -3.60
N PHE A 58 7.45 -6.39 -2.56
CA PHE A 58 7.57 -7.85 -2.60
C PHE A 58 6.72 -8.45 -3.72
N ASN A 59 5.45 -8.05 -3.84
CA ASN A 59 4.58 -8.56 -4.90
C ASN A 59 5.01 -8.12 -6.29
N LEU A 60 5.46 -6.87 -6.46
CA LEU A 60 5.99 -6.40 -7.74
C LEU A 60 7.27 -7.14 -8.14
N ALA A 61 8.18 -7.38 -7.18
CA ALA A 61 9.37 -8.18 -7.40
C ALA A 61 9.02 -9.63 -7.75
N TRP A 62 8.05 -10.23 -7.06
CA TRP A 62 7.56 -11.58 -7.35
C TRP A 62 6.91 -11.67 -8.74
N ALA A 63 6.05 -10.71 -9.10
CA ALA A 63 5.44 -10.65 -10.42
C ALA A 63 6.46 -10.44 -11.54
N TYR A 64 7.53 -9.68 -11.27
CA TYR A 64 8.65 -9.51 -12.20
C TYR A 64 9.47 -10.80 -12.36
N LEU A 65 9.78 -11.47 -11.25
CA LEU A 65 10.50 -12.75 -11.25
C LEU A 65 9.71 -13.86 -11.93
N ALA A 66 8.41 -13.97 -11.65
CA ALA A 66 7.53 -14.97 -12.26
C ALA A 66 7.28 -14.75 -13.77
N ARG A 67 7.74 -13.61 -14.32
CA ARG A 67 7.75 -13.35 -15.77
C ARG A 67 8.95 -14.01 -16.47
N PHE A 68 9.94 -14.49 -15.72
CA PHE A 68 11.06 -15.33 -16.17
C PHE A 68 10.86 -16.78 -15.72
#